data_AF-A0A7L0LV11-F1
#
_entry.id   AF-A0A7L0LV11-F1
#
_cell.length_a   1.000
_cell.length_b   1.000
_cell.length_c   1.000
_cell.angle_alpha   90.00
_cell.angle_beta   90.00
_cell.angle_gamma   90.00
#
_symmetry.space_group_name_H-M   'P 1'
#
loop_
_entity.id
_entity.type
_entity.pdbx_description
1 polymer ?
#
loop_
_entity_poly.entity_id
_entity_poly.type
_entity_poly.pdbx_seq_one_letter_code
_entity_poly.pdbx_strand_id
1 'polypeptide(L)'
;ILVKGTVGDGFTGDIGLDDMSFLGCTLYNGSLPAVSTTTPGTSVPATLPMNNCTEKDFVCRASGHCIQIIQKCDFRPDCSDKSDESACVMEVCDFEDKNQCGWYQPTLEQTSGSNSIHTTNIFKWELGRVTDLYPGQEKHCPLIDHTTCTEEGWYLFADSSNGEFGDTADIATPVISLTGPKCKIIFWNHMNGSTIGSLEVLCQTSNRTSKLWTQSGSQGPQWNRAEVFLGIRSNFQIVFRANRGVSYMGDVAVDDITFEDCSPLLIPGRLCTSEEFTCANKYCIPKDNLCDFVNDCADNSDESPTI
;
A
#
# COMPACT_ATOMS: atom_id res chain seq x y z
N ILE A 1 13.28 -26.86 26.20
CA ILE A 1 12.40 -25.67 26.10
C ILE A 1 11.06 -26.17 25.59
N LEU A 2 9.97 -25.78 26.23
CA LEU A 2 8.62 -26.13 25.77
C LEU A 2 7.96 -24.86 25.25
N VAL A 3 7.83 -24.75 23.94
CA VAL A 3 7.03 -23.69 23.32
C VAL A 3 5.64 -24.26 23.12
N LYS A 4 4.65 -23.72 23.83
CA LYS A 4 3.25 -24.12 23.72
C LYS A 4 2.46 -22.99 23.09
N GLY A 5 1.93 -23.23 21.89
CA GLY A 5 0.92 -22.38 21.27
C GLY A 5 -0.48 -22.83 21.66
N THR A 6 -1.38 -21.88 21.87
CA THR A 6 -2.82 -22.12 22.04
C THR A 6 -3.57 -21.18 21.10
N VAL A 7 -4.46 -21.75 20.29
CA VAL A 7 -5.27 -21.00 19.30
C VAL A 7 -6.39 -20.25 20.02
N GLY A 8 -6.75 -19.06 19.52
CA GLY A 8 -7.91 -18.29 19.97
C GLY A 8 -9.20 -18.64 19.24
N ASP A 9 -10.33 -18.08 19.66
CA ASP A 9 -11.68 -18.45 19.18
C ASP A 9 -12.07 -17.91 17.78
N GLY A 10 -11.09 -17.50 16.96
CA GLY A 10 -11.31 -16.86 15.65
C GLY A 10 -10.37 -17.36 14.54
N PHE A 11 -10.79 -17.22 13.29
CA PHE A 11 -10.12 -17.78 12.09
C PHE A 11 -8.95 -16.94 11.53
N THR A 12 -8.57 -15.85 12.20
CA THR A 12 -7.49 -14.93 11.77
C THR A 12 -6.23 -15.03 12.64
N GLY A 13 -6.14 -16.02 13.53
CA GLY A 13 -5.03 -16.17 14.47
C GLY A 13 -3.96 -17.14 13.99
N ASP A 14 -2.89 -16.62 13.37
CA ASP A 14 -1.71 -17.41 13.02
C ASP A 14 -0.58 -17.20 14.04
N ILE A 15 0.13 -18.28 14.39
CA ILE A 15 1.33 -18.23 15.23
C ILE A 15 2.52 -18.59 14.36
N GLY A 16 3.31 -17.58 13.98
CA GLY A 16 4.61 -17.74 13.33
C GLY A 16 5.73 -17.76 14.38
N LEU A 17 6.66 -18.71 14.23
CA LEU A 17 7.93 -18.72 14.96
C LEU A 17 9.03 -18.65 13.92
N ASP A 18 9.95 -17.70 14.07
CA ASP A 18 11.12 -17.61 13.22
C ASP A 18 12.37 -17.28 14.07
N ASP A 19 13.54 -17.71 13.61
CA ASP A 19 14.87 -17.44 14.18
C ASP A 19 15.07 -17.78 15.67
N MET A 20 14.76 -19.02 16.08
CA MET A 20 15.13 -19.51 17.40
C MET A 20 16.59 -19.96 17.47
N SER A 21 17.50 -19.06 17.85
CA SER A 21 18.92 -19.39 18.03
C SER A 21 19.32 -19.44 19.50
N PHE A 22 19.88 -20.56 19.94
CA PHE A 22 20.47 -20.70 21.27
C PHE A 22 21.99 -20.74 21.17
N LEU A 23 22.66 -19.67 21.59
CA LEU A 23 24.12 -19.60 21.64
C LEU A 23 24.59 -19.69 23.09
N GLY A 24 25.53 -20.59 23.38
CA GLY A 24 26.13 -20.75 24.71
C GLY A 24 25.43 -21.73 25.66
N CYS A 25 24.64 -22.68 25.15
CA CYS A 25 24.04 -23.72 26.00
C CYS A 25 25.09 -24.69 26.55
N THR A 26 25.03 -24.97 27.84
CA THR A 26 25.80 -26.04 28.50
C THR A 26 24.86 -27.19 28.86
N LEU A 27 25.39 -28.42 28.84
CA LEU A 27 24.60 -29.62 29.04
C LEU A 27 24.14 -29.71 30.50
N TYR A 28 22.84 -29.53 30.75
CA TYR A 28 22.26 -29.64 32.08
C TYR A 28 21.99 -31.12 32.41
N ASN A 29 22.78 -31.70 33.31
CA ASN A 29 22.70 -33.11 33.74
C ASN A 29 21.77 -33.34 34.94
N GLY A 30 20.74 -32.50 35.11
CA GLY A 30 19.73 -32.65 36.15
C GLY A 30 18.37 -33.08 35.60
N SER A 31 17.52 -33.63 36.45
CA SER A 31 16.11 -33.86 36.10
C SER A 31 15.36 -32.53 36.01
N LEU A 32 14.63 -32.33 34.91
CA LEU A 32 13.77 -31.14 34.73
C LEU A 32 12.70 -31.10 35.84
N PRO A 33 12.37 -29.92 36.39
CA PRO A 33 11.40 -29.83 37.48
C PRO A 33 10.02 -30.29 37.00
N ALA A 34 9.43 -31.24 37.74
CA ALA A 34 8.06 -31.64 37.55
C ALA A 34 7.12 -30.50 37.96
N VAL A 35 6.13 -30.20 37.10
CA VAL A 35 5.12 -29.17 37.31
C VAL A 35 4.47 -29.35 38.68
N SER A 36 4.80 -28.44 39.60
CA SER A 36 4.21 -28.40 40.92
C SER A 36 2.97 -27.50 40.84
N THR A 37 1.80 -28.12 40.81
CA THR A 37 0.51 -27.44 41.00
C THR A 37 0.41 -26.96 42.44
N THR A 38 0.87 -25.74 42.68
CA THR A 38 0.58 -25.01 43.91
C THR A 38 0.38 -23.56 43.54
N THR A 39 -0.87 -23.11 43.68
CA THR A 39 -1.28 -21.70 43.68
C THR A 39 -0.76 -21.06 44.96
N PRO A 40 0.05 -20.00 44.85
CA PRO A 40 -0.20 -18.84 45.70
C PRO A 40 0.06 -17.50 45.00
N GLY A 41 -0.94 -16.62 45.09
CA GLY A 41 -0.76 -15.16 45.12
C GLY A 41 -0.19 -14.51 43.87
N THR A 42 -1.00 -14.39 42.82
CA THR A 42 -0.72 -13.45 41.73
C THR A 42 -0.79 -12.03 42.30
N SER A 43 0.37 -11.42 42.58
CA SER A 43 0.53 -9.98 42.54
C SER A 43 0.14 -9.54 41.14
N VAL A 44 -1.01 -8.89 41.04
CA VAL A 44 -1.56 -8.26 39.83
C VAL A 44 -0.41 -7.54 39.11
N PRO A 45 0.07 -8.03 37.96
CA PRO A 45 0.78 -7.15 37.04
C PRO A 45 -0.25 -6.10 36.65
N ALA A 46 0.11 -4.82 36.71
CA ALA A 46 -0.79 -3.74 36.31
C ALA A 46 -1.33 -4.05 34.91
N THR A 47 -2.55 -4.59 34.86
CA THR A 47 -3.29 -4.79 33.63
C THR A 47 -3.50 -3.38 33.12
N LEU A 48 -2.88 -3.07 31.97
CA LEU A 48 -3.32 -1.95 31.16
C LEU A 48 -4.85 -2.04 31.04
N PRO A 49 -5.58 -0.92 31.20
CA PRO A 49 -7.02 -0.94 31.35
C PRO A 49 -7.65 -1.70 30.19
N MET A 50 -8.66 -2.50 30.51
CA MET A 50 -9.49 -3.25 29.57
C MET A 50 -9.79 -2.37 28.35
N ASN A 51 -9.18 -2.68 27.20
CA ASN A 51 -9.33 -1.88 25.98
C ASN A 51 -10.82 -1.79 25.65
N ASN A 52 -11.39 -0.62 25.86
CA ASN A 52 -12.81 -0.33 25.69
C ASN A 52 -13.16 0.00 24.23
N CYS A 53 -12.29 -0.42 23.29
CA CYS A 53 -12.44 -0.17 21.86
C CYS A 53 -13.51 -1.11 21.30
N THR A 54 -14.34 -0.62 20.40
CA THR A 54 -15.34 -1.44 19.71
C THR A 54 -14.72 -2.16 18.50
N GLU A 55 -15.43 -3.14 17.93
CA GLU A 55 -14.99 -3.86 16.70
C GLU A 55 -14.75 -2.93 15.48
N LYS A 56 -15.20 -1.66 15.55
CA LYS A 56 -15.04 -0.66 14.50
C LYS A 56 -13.86 0.28 14.72
N ASP A 57 -13.07 0.03 15.76
CA ASP A 57 -11.97 0.88 16.16
C ASP A 57 -10.62 0.17 15.96
N PHE A 58 -9.60 0.95 15.61
CA PHE A 58 -8.21 0.54 15.57
C PHE A 58 -7.49 0.97 16.85
N VAL A 59 -6.62 0.12 17.38
CA VAL A 59 -5.89 0.37 18.64
C VAL A 59 -4.46 0.81 18.33
N CYS A 60 -4.10 2.02 18.74
CA CYS A 60 -2.74 2.54 18.62
C CYS A 60 -1.76 1.69 19.43
N ARG A 61 -0.64 1.29 18.83
CA ARG A 61 0.28 0.28 19.39
C ARG A 61 0.94 0.71 20.69
N ALA A 62 1.36 1.98 20.81
CA ALA A 62 2.08 2.50 21.97
C ALA A 62 1.17 2.97 23.11
N SER A 63 0.02 3.59 22.80
CA SER A 63 -0.84 4.24 23.79
C SER A 63 -2.07 3.44 24.19
N GLY A 64 -2.49 2.46 23.37
CA GLY A 64 -3.77 1.76 23.54
C GLY A 64 -5.00 2.64 23.26
N HIS A 65 -4.81 3.84 22.70
CA HIS A 65 -5.91 4.72 22.29
C HIS A 65 -6.66 4.13 21.10
N CYS A 66 -7.99 4.27 21.08
CA CYS A 66 -8.85 3.78 19.99
C CYS A 66 -9.12 4.92 19.00
N ILE A 67 -8.83 4.70 17.72
CA ILE A 67 -9.25 5.55 16.61
C ILE A 67 -10.27 4.80 15.75
N GLN A 68 -11.03 5.47 14.90
CA GLN A 68 -11.96 4.76 14.01
C GLN A 68 -11.19 3.97 12.94
N ILE A 69 -11.74 2.85 12.47
CA ILE A 69 -11.09 2.06 11.41
C ILE A 69 -10.86 2.85 10.12
N ILE A 70 -11.68 3.87 9.84
CA ILE A 70 -11.54 4.75 8.69
C ILE A 70 -10.31 5.68 8.78
N GLN A 71 -9.76 5.85 9.98
CA GLN A 71 -8.57 6.66 10.29
C GLN A 71 -7.28 5.84 10.21
N LYS A 72 -7.36 4.57 9.84
CA LYS A 72 -6.20 3.72 9.59
C LYS A 72 -5.92 3.72 8.10
N CYS A 73 -4.70 3.98 7.66
CA CYS A 73 -4.36 4.10 6.24
C CYS A 73 -5.17 5.21 5.55
N ASP A 74 -5.21 6.40 6.16
CA ASP A 74 -5.86 7.59 5.61
C ASP A 74 -4.87 8.73 5.30
N PHE A 75 -3.56 8.45 5.28
CA PHE A 75 -2.49 9.44 5.07
C PHE A 75 -2.44 10.53 6.17
N ARG A 76 -3.07 10.30 7.32
CA ARG A 76 -3.00 11.20 8.46
C ARG A 76 -2.63 10.43 9.72
N PRO A 77 -1.54 10.81 10.42
CA PRO A 77 -1.22 10.18 11.70
C PRO A 77 -2.21 10.65 12.78
N ASP A 78 -3.16 9.78 13.12
CA ASP A 78 -4.09 9.93 14.23
C ASP A 78 -3.58 9.28 15.50
N CYS A 79 -2.75 8.24 15.38
CA CYS A 79 -2.00 7.72 16.51
C CYS A 79 -0.73 8.55 16.80
N SER A 80 -0.45 8.79 18.09
CA SER A 80 0.77 9.50 18.51
C SER A 80 2.07 8.81 18.09
N ASP A 81 2.03 7.50 17.84
CA ASP A 81 3.13 6.67 17.38
C ASP A 81 3.09 6.36 15.88
N LYS A 82 2.15 6.96 15.13
CA LYS A 82 1.90 6.69 13.69
C LYS A 82 1.64 5.21 13.37
N SER A 83 1.19 4.43 14.35
CA SER A 83 0.98 2.99 14.19
C SER A 83 -0.14 2.65 13.21
N ASP A 84 -1.10 3.56 13.07
CA ASP A 84 -2.18 3.58 12.09
C ASP A 84 -1.71 3.67 10.64
N GLU A 85 -0.62 4.40 10.36
CA GLU A 85 -0.08 4.58 9.00
C GLU A 85 1.15 3.68 8.71
N SER A 86 1.70 3.01 9.73
CA SER A 86 2.96 2.25 9.60
C SER A 86 2.89 0.98 8.75
N ALA A 87 1.70 0.43 8.52
CA ALA A 87 1.47 -0.78 7.72
C ALA A 87 0.61 -0.50 6.47
N CYS A 88 0.68 0.74 5.99
CA CYS A 88 -0.09 1.27 4.87
C CYS A 88 0.84 1.59 3.70
N VAL A 89 0.27 2.06 2.58
CA VAL A 89 1.08 2.59 1.48
C VAL A 89 1.80 3.87 1.93
N MET A 90 3.07 4.03 1.55
CA MET A 90 3.80 5.26 1.81
C MET A 90 3.31 6.40 0.89
N GLU A 91 3.31 7.63 1.41
CA GLU A 91 2.96 8.84 0.64
C GLU A 91 3.90 9.06 -0.55
N VAL A 92 5.19 8.75 -0.37
CA VAL A 92 6.24 8.88 -1.38
C VAL A 92 6.94 7.54 -1.51
N CYS A 93 7.14 7.11 -2.75
CA CYS A 93 7.86 5.90 -3.10
C CYS A 93 8.74 6.14 -4.32
N ASP A 94 10.03 6.28 -4.05
CA ASP A 94 11.12 6.40 -5.03
C ASP A 94 11.91 5.08 -5.19
N PHE A 95 11.50 4.01 -4.51
CA PHE A 95 12.12 2.67 -4.54
C PHE A 95 13.61 2.58 -4.11
N GLU A 96 14.25 3.68 -3.73
CA GLU A 96 15.68 3.76 -3.37
C GLU A 96 16.05 2.92 -2.13
N ASP A 97 15.09 2.73 -1.22
CA ASP A 97 15.23 1.87 -0.05
C ASP A 97 15.14 0.36 -0.38
N LYS A 98 15.12 -0.01 -1.67
CA LYS A 98 15.05 -1.40 -2.18
C LYS A 98 13.83 -2.15 -1.67
N ASN A 99 12.73 -1.43 -1.50
CA ASN A 99 11.45 -1.96 -1.09
C ASN A 99 10.34 -1.42 -1.99
N GLN A 100 9.18 -2.07 -1.96
CA GLN A 100 8.02 -1.66 -2.75
C GLN A 100 7.14 -0.66 -1.99
N CYS A 101 7.64 0.04 -0.96
CA CYS A 101 6.94 1.07 -0.18
C CYS A 101 5.54 0.67 0.35
N GLY A 102 5.41 -0.60 0.75
CA GLY A 102 4.15 -1.19 1.23
C GLY A 102 3.23 -1.73 0.14
N TRP A 103 3.55 -1.51 -1.15
CA TRP A 103 2.88 -2.17 -2.26
C TRP A 103 3.17 -3.67 -2.28
N TYR A 104 2.25 -4.44 -2.84
CA TYR A 104 2.37 -5.90 -2.94
C TYR A 104 1.81 -6.42 -4.27
N GLN A 105 2.21 -7.62 -4.67
CA GLN A 105 1.79 -8.25 -5.94
C GLN A 105 0.76 -9.36 -5.68
N PRO A 106 -0.56 -9.12 -5.90
CA PRO A 106 -1.61 -10.07 -5.52
C PRO A 106 -1.48 -11.45 -6.17
N THR A 107 -0.95 -11.50 -7.40
CA THR A 107 -0.84 -12.73 -8.21
C THR A 107 0.27 -13.67 -7.73
N LEU A 108 1.29 -13.15 -7.03
CA LEU A 108 2.43 -13.94 -6.53
C LEU A 108 2.19 -14.54 -5.14
N GLU A 109 1.35 -13.91 -4.32
CA GLU A 109 0.97 -14.46 -3.01
C GLU A 109 0.13 -15.75 -3.14
N GLN A 110 -0.66 -15.88 -4.22
CA GLN A 110 -1.50 -17.07 -4.46
C GLN A 110 -0.70 -18.27 -4.96
N THR A 111 0.50 -18.07 -5.51
CA THR A 111 1.33 -19.13 -6.12
C THR A 111 2.46 -19.62 -5.22
N SER A 112 2.62 -19.04 -4.03
CA SER A 112 3.66 -19.39 -3.03
C SER A 112 3.51 -20.80 -2.39
N GLY A 113 2.52 -21.59 -2.82
CA GLY A 113 2.30 -22.97 -2.39
C GLY A 113 2.77 -24.08 -3.35
N SER A 114 3.39 -23.74 -4.50
CA SER A 114 3.82 -24.73 -5.50
C SER A 114 5.33 -24.64 -5.77
N ASN A 115 6.03 -25.78 -5.67
CA ASN A 115 7.49 -25.92 -5.78
C ASN A 115 8.09 -25.25 -7.04
N SER A 116 8.70 -24.08 -6.85
CA SER A 116 10.07 -23.64 -7.25
C SER A 116 10.76 -24.23 -8.50
N ILE A 117 10.12 -24.24 -9.69
CA ILE A 117 10.85 -24.38 -10.99
C ILE A 117 10.39 -23.41 -12.10
N HIS A 118 9.28 -22.66 -11.96
CA HIS A 118 8.72 -21.83 -13.05
C HIS A 118 8.44 -20.34 -12.72
N THR A 119 9.11 -19.73 -11.75
CA THR A 119 8.88 -18.29 -11.42
C THR A 119 9.72 -17.30 -12.25
N THR A 120 10.62 -17.78 -13.12
CA THR A 120 11.51 -16.93 -13.91
C THR A 120 10.88 -16.38 -15.18
N ASN A 121 9.83 -17.03 -15.71
CA ASN A 121 9.25 -16.69 -17.02
C ASN A 121 7.88 -16.01 -16.90
N ILE A 122 7.52 -15.52 -15.72
CA ILE A 122 6.22 -14.88 -15.47
C ILE A 122 6.38 -13.38 -15.68
N PHE A 123 5.45 -12.77 -16.42
CA PHE A 123 5.38 -11.32 -16.55
C PHE A 123 4.91 -10.71 -15.22
N LYS A 124 5.81 -10.02 -14.53
CA LYS A 124 5.58 -9.45 -13.19
C LYS A 124 6.38 -8.14 -13.03
N TRP A 125 5.99 -7.35 -12.05
CA TRP A 125 6.78 -6.20 -11.62
C TRP A 125 8.02 -6.67 -10.85
N GLU A 126 9.16 -6.06 -11.13
CA GLU A 126 10.44 -6.26 -10.46
C GLU A 126 11.07 -4.90 -10.15
N LEU A 127 11.83 -4.86 -9.05
CA LEU A 127 12.70 -3.72 -8.74
C LEU A 127 13.97 -3.88 -9.55
N GLY A 128 14.35 -2.84 -10.29
CA GLY A 128 15.50 -2.88 -11.19
C GLY A 128 16.34 -1.63 -11.17
N ARG A 129 17.54 -1.81 -11.69
CA ARG A 129 18.51 -0.77 -12.04
C ARG A 129 19.24 -1.20 -13.30
N VAL A 130 19.95 -0.27 -13.90
CA VAL A 130 20.61 -0.42 -15.21
C VAL A 130 21.60 -1.60 -15.25
N THR A 131 22.32 -1.85 -14.15
CA THR A 131 23.37 -2.90 -14.10
C THR A 131 22.84 -4.33 -14.10
N ASP A 132 21.55 -4.52 -13.84
CA ASP A 132 20.94 -5.86 -13.70
C ASP A 132 20.28 -6.33 -15.02
N LEU A 133 20.41 -5.54 -16.10
CA LEU A 133 19.86 -5.82 -17.43
C LEU A 133 20.81 -6.69 -18.29
N TYR A 134 20.26 -7.68 -18.99
CA TYR A 134 21.02 -8.51 -19.93
C TYR A 134 21.39 -7.72 -21.20
N PRO A 135 22.53 -8.06 -21.87
CA PRO A 135 22.96 -7.39 -23.09
C PRO A 135 21.87 -7.43 -24.17
N GLY A 136 21.35 -6.25 -24.54
CA GLY A 136 20.27 -6.09 -25.54
C GLY A 136 18.93 -5.56 -24.99
N GLN A 137 18.72 -5.61 -23.67
CA GLN A 137 17.53 -5.06 -22.99
C GLN A 137 17.68 -3.56 -22.68
N GLU A 138 18.94 -3.10 -22.62
CA GLU A 138 19.41 -1.72 -22.43
C GLU A 138 18.75 -0.70 -23.37
N LYS A 139 18.22 -1.13 -24.51
CA LYS A 139 17.65 -0.25 -25.55
C LYS A 139 16.20 0.18 -25.26
N HIS A 140 15.48 -0.59 -24.43
CA HIS A 140 14.03 -0.40 -24.20
C HIS A 140 13.68 -0.10 -22.74
N CYS A 141 14.61 -0.36 -21.81
CA CYS A 141 14.52 0.02 -20.40
C CYS A 141 15.09 1.45 -20.20
N PRO A 142 14.61 2.24 -19.22
CA PRO A 142 15.28 3.49 -18.86
C PRO A 142 16.73 3.22 -18.42
N LEU A 143 17.68 3.92 -19.03
CA LEU A 143 19.12 3.83 -18.73
C LEU A 143 19.52 4.63 -17.49
N ILE A 144 18.58 5.38 -16.91
CA ILE A 144 18.82 6.28 -15.79
C ILE A 144 17.51 6.37 -15.00
N ASP A 145 17.62 6.14 -13.70
CA ASP A 145 16.57 6.32 -12.71
C ASP A 145 16.11 7.79 -12.62
N HIS A 146 14.82 8.07 -12.39
CA HIS A 146 14.32 9.45 -12.43
C HIS A 146 14.70 10.22 -11.16
N THR A 147 14.58 9.60 -9.98
CA THR A 147 14.87 10.25 -8.68
C THR A 147 16.33 10.66 -8.56
N THR A 148 17.25 9.74 -8.86
CA THR A 148 18.69 9.96 -8.70
C THR A 148 19.35 10.56 -9.93
N CYS A 149 18.71 10.45 -11.10
CA CYS A 149 19.34 10.74 -12.40
C CYS A 149 20.68 9.99 -12.57
N THR A 150 20.82 8.81 -11.96
CA THR A 150 22.00 7.95 -12.05
C THR A 150 21.67 6.54 -12.55
N GLU A 151 22.70 5.79 -12.96
CA GLU A 151 22.58 4.38 -13.34
C GLU A 151 22.40 3.44 -12.13
N GLU A 152 22.50 3.98 -10.90
CA GLU A 152 22.47 3.23 -9.64
C GLU A 152 21.12 3.27 -8.91
N GLY A 153 20.21 4.17 -9.31
CA GLY A 153 18.88 4.31 -8.73
C GLY A 153 17.95 3.16 -9.10
N TRP A 154 16.88 3.03 -8.33
CA TRP A 154 15.94 1.92 -8.37
C TRP A 154 14.59 2.39 -8.88
N TYR A 155 14.06 1.67 -9.85
CA TYR A 155 12.70 1.88 -10.34
C TYR A 155 11.96 0.56 -10.44
N LEU A 156 10.65 0.65 -10.54
CA LEU A 156 9.80 -0.51 -10.76
C LEU A 156 9.62 -0.74 -12.26
N PHE A 157 9.88 -1.96 -12.76
CA PHE A 157 9.69 -2.28 -14.17
C PHE A 157 9.05 -3.64 -14.38
N ALA A 158 8.42 -3.81 -15.54
CA ALA A 158 7.83 -5.06 -15.98
C ALA A 158 8.58 -5.56 -17.23
N ASP A 159 9.35 -6.63 -17.08
CA ASP A 159 10.18 -7.22 -18.14
C ASP A 159 9.33 -7.97 -19.18
N SER A 160 9.24 -7.40 -20.38
CA SER A 160 8.48 -7.97 -21.49
C SER A 160 9.12 -9.22 -22.13
N SER A 161 10.35 -9.57 -21.76
CA SER A 161 11.01 -10.83 -22.14
C SER A 161 10.34 -12.06 -21.53
N ASN A 162 9.64 -11.87 -20.41
CA ASN A 162 8.91 -12.90 -19.68
C ASN A 162 7.41 -12.87 -20.02
N GLY A 163 6.74 -14.01 -19.91
CA GLY A 163 5.30 -14.16 -20.19
C GLY A 163 4.91 -14.20 -21.67
N GLU A 164 3.60 -14.27 -21.91
CA GLU A 164 2.96 -14.36 -23.23
C GLU A 164 2.12 -13.13 -23.56
N PHE A 165 1.68 -13.00 -24.81
CA PHE A 165 0.82 -11.89 -25.21
C PHE A 165 -0.51 -11.94 -24.45
N GLY A 166 -0.89 -10.81 -23.84
CA GLY A 166 -2.09 -10.70 -23.02
C GLY A 166 -1.87 -10.95 -21.53
N ASP A 167 -0.67 -11.34 -21.11
CA ASP A 167 -0.32 -11.42 -19.69
C ASP A 167 -0.30 -10.02 -19.06
N THR A 168 -0.61 -9.99 -17.76
CA THR A 168 -0.72 -8.76 -16.99
C THR A 168 0.08 -8.87 -15.70
N ALA A 169 0.85 -7.83 -15.40
CA ALA A 169 1.56 -7.67 -14.14
C ALA A 169 0.84 -6.62 -13.29
N ASP A 170 0.37 -7.03 -12.11
CA ASP A 170 -0.34 -6.15 -11.17
C ASP A 170 0.50 -5.95 -9.91
N ILE A 171 0.60 -4.71 -9.47
CA ILE A 171 1.08 -4.32 -8.13
C ILE A 171 0.04 -3.40 -7.50
N ALA A 172 -0.31 -3.65 -6.25
CA ALA A 172 -1.42 -3.01 -5.56
C ALA A 172 -0.98 -2.39 -4.23
N THR A 173 -1.63 -1.30 -3.85
CA THR A 173 -1.52 -0.76 -2.49
C THR A 173 -2.25 -1.67 -1.50
N PRO A 174 -1.88 -1.67 -0.21
CA PRO A 174 -2.80 -2.04 0.86
C PRO A 174 -4.10 -1.23 0.78
N VAL A 175 -5.14 -1.65 1.51
CA VAL A 175 -6.41 -0.92 1.52
C VAL A 175 -6.20 0.48 2.08
N ILE A 176 -6.53 1.48 1.27
CA ILE A 176 -6.61 2.88 1.66
C ILE A 176 -8.03 3.11 2.19
N SER A 177 -8.13 3.55 3.45
CA SER A 177 -9.42 3.62 4.12
C SER A 177 -10.23 4.84 3.70
N LEU A 178 -9.59 6.00 3.63
CA LEU A 178 -10.24 7.26 3.29
C LEU A 178 -9.25 8.24 2.66
N THR A 179 -9.73 9.06 1.73
CA THR A 179 -8.94 10.10 1.06
C THR A 179 -9.65 11.45 1.02
N GLY A 180 -8.87 12.53 0.93
CA GLY A 180 -9.36 13.91 0.80
C GLY A 180 -9.86 14.27 -0.62
N PRO A 181 -10.58 15.39 -0.77
CA PRO A 181 -11.18 15.81 -2.04
C PRO A 181 -10.15 16.20 -3.09
N LYS A 182 -8.96 16.63 -2.67
CA LYS A 182 -7.87 17.02 -3.58
C LYS A 182 -6.88 15.89 -3.83
N CYS A 183 -7.16 14.67 -3.36
CA CYS A 183 -6.26 13.54 -3.46
C CYS A 183 -5.90 13.23 -4.92
N LYS A 184 -4.60 13.18 -5.20
CA LYS A 184 -4.04 12.80 -6.49
C LYS A 184 -2.89 11.82 -6.30
N ILE A 185 -2.74 10.93 -7.27
CA ILE A 185 -1.52 10.15 -7.42
C ILE A 185 -0.73 10.69 -8.62
N ILE A 186 0.54 10.96 -8.39
CA ILE A 186 1.50 11.47 -9.37
C ILE A 186 2.61 10.44 -9.47
N PHE A 187 3.04 10.13 -10.68
CA PHE A 187 4.14 9.19 -10.91
C PHE A 187 4.82 9.49 -12.24
N TRP A 188 6.03 8.99 -12.40
CA TRP A 188 6.75 8.99 -13.66
C TRP A 188 6.66 7.63 -14.32
N ASN A 189 6.47 7.62 -15.64
CA ASN A 189 6.47 6.38 -16.42
C ASN A 189 7.41 6.47 -17.62
N HIS A 190 8.04 5.35 -17.94
CA HIS A 190 8.85 5.16 -19.12
C HIS A 190 8.28 4.01 -19.94
N MET A 191 7.99 4.30 -21.20
CA MET A 191 7.34 3.38 -22.12
C MET A 191 7.98 3.50 -23.50
N ASN A 192 9.06 2.75 -23.75
CA ASN A 192 9.81 2.82 -25.00
C ASN A 192 9.92 1.46 -25.69
N GLY A 193 9.24 1.29 -26.82
CA GLY A 193 9.34 0.05 -27.60
C GLY A 193 8.29 -0.08 -28.68
N SER A 194 8.63 -0.72 -29.79
CA SER A 194 7.73 -0.85 -30.95
C SER A 194 6.55 -1.77 -30.71
N THR A 195 6.65 -2.66 -29.72
CA THR A 195 5.59 -3.62 -29.36
C THR A 195 5.19 -3.49 -27.90
N ILE A 196 5.43 -2.34 -27.27
CA ILE A 196 5.04 -2.12 -25.88
C ILE A 196 3.52 -2.23 -25.72
N GLY A 197 3.08 -2.79 -24.60
CA GLY A 197 1.67 -2.92 -24.29
C GLY A 197 1.09 -1.63 -23.72
N SER A 198 0.51 -1.71 -22.53
CA SER A 198 -0.10 -0.56 -21.87
C SER A 198 0.14 -0.55 -20.37
N LEU A 199 0.17 0.65 -19.79
CA LEU A 199 0.15 0.89 -18.35
C LEU A 199 -1.24 1.41 -17.98
N GLU A 200 -1.84 0.85 -16.94
CA GLU A 200 -3.14 1.25 -16.42
C GLU A 200 -3.06 1.52 -14.92
N VAL A 201 -3.79 2.56 -14.47
CA VAL A 201 -4.05 2.80 -13.05
C VAL A 201 -5.51 2.45 -12.78
N LEU A 202 -5.72 1.45 -11.94
CA LEU A 202 -7.03 0.93 -11.59
C LEU A 202 -7.35 1.26 -10.13
N CYS A 203 -8.60 1.64 -9.87
CA CYS A 203 -9.16 1.74 -8.53
C CYS A 203 -10.00 0.50 -8.26
N GLN A 204 -9.58 -0.31 -7.30
CA GLN A 204 -10.27 -1.52 -6.90
C GLN A 204 -10.99 -1.30 -5.56
N THR A 205 -12.28 -1.57 -5.55
CA THR A 205 -13.12 -1.67 -4.34
C THR A 205 -13.56 -3.13 -4.20
N SER A 206 -14.15 -3.52 -3.06
CA SER A 206 -14.55 -4.91 -2.80
C SER A 206 -15.41 -5.54 -3.92
N ASN A 207 -16.19 -4.73 -4.65
CA ASN A 207 -17.17 -5.21 -5.62
C ASN A 207 -16.93 -4.71 -7.04
N ARG A 208 -16.03 -3.74 -7.25
CA ARG A 208 -15.85 -3.06 -8.55
C ARG A 208 -14.41 -2.65 -8.77
N THR A 209 -13.94 -2.82 -10.00
CA THR A 209 -12.68 -2.25 -10.49
C THR A 209 -13.01 -1.19 -11.53
N SER A 210 -12.48 0.01 -11.35
CA SER A 210 -12.64 1.14 -12.26
C SER A 210 -11.29 1.57 -12.80
N LYS A 211 -11.20 1.76 -14.11
CA LYS A 211 -9.97 2.27 -14.74
C LYS A 211 -9.95 3.79 -14.62
N LEU A 212 -8.94 4.31 -13.92
CA LEU A 212 -8.76 5.76 -13.72
C LEU A 212 -7.88 6.36 -14.81
N TRP A 213 -6.87 5.62 -15.26
CA TRP A 213 -5.92 6.11 -16.25
C TRP A 213 -5.37 4.96 -17.10
N THR A 214 -4.98 5.27 -18.33
CA THR A 214 -4.35 4.31 -19.25
C THR A 214 -3.45 5.02 -20.25
N GLN A 215 -2.29 4.44 -20.51
CA GLN A 215 -1.38 4.86 -21.57
C GLN A 215 -0.90 3.61 -22.31
N SER A 216 -0.91 3.67 -23.65
CA SER A 216 -0.65 2.52 -24.51
C SER A 216 0.32 2.90 -25.62
N GLY A 217 1.16 1.95 -26.04
CA GLY A 217 2.12 2.15 -27.11
C GLY A 217 3.34 2.99 -26.71
N SER A 218 4.27 3.18 -27.65
CA SER A 218 5.55 3.85 -27.38
C SER A 218 5.36 5.34 -27.14
N GLN A 219 5.92 5.84 -26.04
CA GLN A 219 5.93 7.26 -25.64
C GLN A 219 7.28 7.92 -25.93
N GLY A 220 8.23 7.15 -26.45
CA GLY A 220 9.61 7.57 -26.69
C GLY A 220 10.53 7.27 -25.50
N PRO A 221 11.82 7.63 -25.61
CA PRO A 221 12.85 7.24 -24.65
C PRO A 221 12.89 8.10 -23.37
N GLN A 222 11.90 8.97 -23.15
CA GLN A 222 11.86 9.92 -22.03
C GLN A 222 10.87 9.49 -20.95
N TRP A 223 11.16 9.86 -19.71
CA TRP A 223 10.22 9.76 -18.60
C TRP A 223 9.07 10.76 -18.78
N ASN A 224 7.84 10.29 -18.57
CA ASN A 224 6.62 11.09 -18.68
C ASN A 224 5.93 11.17 -17.33
N ARG A 225 5.61 12.39 -16.89
CA ARG A 225 4.83 12.60 -15.67
C ARG A 225 3.36 12.33 -15.94
N ALA A 226 2.74 11.48 -15.13
CA ALA A 226 1.31 11.24 -15.11
C ALA A 226 0.71 11.74 -13.79
N GLU A 227 -0.52 12.25 -13.88
CA GLU A 227 -1.30 12.74 -12.74
C GLU A 227 -2.71 12.17 -12.84
N VAL A 228 -3.16 11.51 -11.77
CA VAL A 228 -4.47 10.85 -11.71
C VAL A 228 -5.21 11.36 -10.49
N PHE A 229 -6.35 11.99 -10.73
CA PHE A 229 -7.22 12.49 -9.67
C PHE A 229 -8.00 11.35 -9.03
N LEU A 230 -7.85 11.19 -7.72
CA LEU A 230 -8.56 10.17 -6.93
C LEU A 230 -9.81 10.77 -6.30
N GLY A 231 -9.69 11.97 -5.69
CA GLY A 231 -10.75 12.62 -4.91
C GLY A 231 -11.12 11.82 -3.66
N ILE A 232 -12.29 12.13 -3.07
CA ILE A 232 -12.77 11.41 -1.88
C ILE A 232 -13.21 10.00 -2.26
N ARG A 233 -12.50 9.00 -1.73
CA ARG A 233 -12.81 7.58 -1.85
C ARG A 233 -12.59 6.87 -0.53
N SER A 234 -13.30 5.77 -0.31
CA SER A 234 -13.15 4.94 0.88
C SER A 234 -13.04 3.45 0.55
N ASN A 235 -12.29 2.73 1.39
CA ASN A 235 -12.07 1.28 1.30
C ASN A 235 -11.72 0.81 -0.11
N PHE A 236 -10.63 1.33 -0.66
CA PHE A 236 -10.20 1.04 -2.02
C PHE A 236 -8.70 0.78 -2.07
N GLN A 237 -8.25 0.21 -3.18
CA GLN A 237 -6.85 -0.04 -3.50
C GLN A 237 -6.54 0.59 -4.85
N ILE A 238 -5.32 1.08 -5.00
CA ILE A 238 -4.78 1.48 -6.30
C ILE A 238 -3.95 0.32 -6.83
N VAL A 239 -4.14 0.00 -8.11
CA VAL A 239 -3.41 -1.05 -8.81
C VAL A 239 -2.74 -0.46 -10.03
N PHE A 240 -1.42 -0.61 -10.11
CA PHE A 240 -0.68 -0.42 -11.36
C PHE A 240 -0.66 -1.74 -12.12
N ARG A 241 -1.28 -1.73 -13.30
CA ARG A 241 -1.33 -2.86 -14.21
C ARG A 241 -0.49 -2.58 -15.45
N ALA A 242 0.57 -3.35 -15.65
CA ALA A 242 1.22 -3.43 -16.95
C ALA A 242 0.59 -4.56 -17.75
N ASN A 243 0.19 -4.28 -18.99
CA ASN A 243 -0.23 -5.29 -19.95
C ASN A 243 0.95 -5.56 -20.88
N ARG A 244 1.29 -6.84 -21.04
CA ARG A 244 2.38 -7.23 -21.93
C ARG A 244 1.97 -7.05 -23.39
N GLY A 245 2.89 -6.50 -24.16
CA GLY A 245 2.72 -6.33 -25.60
C GLY A 245 2.88 -7.63 -26.40
N VAL A 246 2.84 -7.52 -27.73
CA VAL A 246 2.91 -8.69 -28.63
C VAL A 246 4.31 -9.31 -28.74
N SER A 247 5.35 -8.61 -28.28
CA SER A 247 6.74 -9.07 -28.30
C SER A 247 7.52 -8.45 -27.12
N TYR A 248 8.77 -8.87 -26.94
CA TYR A 248 9.70 -8.43 -25.89
C TYR A 248 10.36 -7.06 -26.16
N MET A 249 9.90 -6.36 -27.20
CA MET A 249 10.51 -5.10 -27.64
C MET A 249 9.77 -3.89 -27.04
N GLY A 250 9.74 -3.82 -25.71
CA GLY A 250 9.22 -2.67 -24.97
C GLY A 250 8.89 -3.00 -23.52
N ASP A 251 9.67 -2.47 -22.59
CA ASP A 251 9.44 -2.61 -21.15
C ASP A 251 8.68 -1.39 -20.62
N VAL A 252 7.88 -1.60 -19.57
CA VAL A 252 7.16 -0.53 -18.87
C VAL A 252 7.86 -0.32 -17.54
N ALA A 253 8.26 0.92 -17.26
CA ALA A 253 8.81 1.30 -15.97
C ALA A 253 8.01 2.43 -15.32
N VAL A 254 7.96 2.43 -13.99
CA VAL A 254 7.29 3.40 -13.14
C VAL A 254 8.24 3.79 -12.02
N ASP A 255 8.26 5.06 -11.70
CA ASP A 255 9.14 5.64 -10.69
C ASP A 255 8.48 6.85 -10.02
N ASP A 256 9.04 7.30 -8.88
CA ASP A 256 8.65 8.52 -8.15
C ASP A 256 7.13 8.62 -7.91
N ILE A 257 6.55 7.59 -7.29
CA ILE A 257 5.11 7.55 -6.99
C ILE A 257 4.84 8.40 -5.75
N THR A 258 3.97 9.40 -5.89
CA THR A 258 3.59 10.31 -4.81
C THR A 258 2.07 10.44 -4.70
N PHE A 259 1.55 10.34 -3.48
CA PHE A 259 0.18 10.71 -3.13
C PHE A 259 0.17 12.14 -2.59
N GLU A 260 -0.48 13.06 -3.32
CA GLU A 260 -0.55 14.49 -2.97
C GLU A 260 -1.96 14.85 -2.50
N ASP A 261 -2.05 15.63 -1.41
CA ASP A 261 -3.31 16.10 -0.80
C ASP A 261 -4.32 14.98 -0.49
N CYS A 262 -3.83 13.78 -0.15
CA CYS A 262 -4.67 12.60 0.07
C CYS A 262 -5.20 12.47 1.50
N SER A 263 -4.63 13.18 2.47
CA SER A 263 -5.16 13.20 3.83
C SER A 263 -6.60 13.76 3.85
N PRO A 264 -7.55 13.11 4.53
CA PRO A 264 -8.91 13.60 4.60
C PRO A 264 -9.02 14.93 5.35
N LEU A 265 -9.98 15.76 4.93
CA LEU A 265 -10.33 17.00 5.61
C LEU A 265 -11.18 16.71 6.87
N LEU A 266 -10.55 16.07 7.87
CA LEU A 266 -10.92 15.96 9.29
C LEU A 266 -12.39 15.67 9.67
N ILE A 267 -12.65 14.48 10.26
CA ILE A 267 -13.78 14.18 11.18
C ILE A 267 -13.41 12.97 12.07
N PRO A 268 -13.73 12.85 13.38
CA PRO A 268 -14.68 13.60 14.24
C PRO A 268 -14.06 14.28 15.47
N GLY A 269 -14.48 15.52 15.75
CA GLY A 269 -14.21 16.22 17.03
C GLY A 269 -13.83 17.70 16.88
N ARG A 270 -13.39 18.10 15.69
CA ARG A 270 -13.18 19.50 15.31
C ARG A 270 -14.50 20.08 14.81
N LEU A 271 -15.03 21.09 15.49
CA LEU A 271 -16.05 21.94 14.89
C LEU A 271 -15.41 22.71 13.73
N CYS A 272 -16.10 22.79 12.59
CA CYS A 272 -15.65 23.64 11.47
C CYS A 272 -15.46 25.08 11.98
N THR A 273 -14.43 25.74 11.49
CA THR A 273 -14.15 27.14 11.82
C THR A 273 -15.19 28.06 11.18
N SER A 274 -15.17 29.36 11.52
CA SER A 274 -16.13 30.33 10.94
C SER A 274 -16.03 30.46 9.43
N GLU A 275 -14.91 30.05 8.82
CA GLU A 275 -14.65 30.15 7.38
C GLU A 275 -14.92 28.83 6.62
N GLU A 276 -15.37 27.79 7.31
CA GLU A 276 -15.64 26.46 6.75
C GLU A 276 -17.15 26.13 6.84
N PHE A 277 -17.63 25.31 5.90
CA PHE A 277 -18.96 24.73 5.88
C PHE A 277 -18.92 23.26 6.31
N THR A 278 -19.91 22.83 7.10
CA THR A 278 -20.04 21.45 7.56
C THR A 278 -20.97 20.67 6.64
N CYS A 279 -20.44 19.71 5.89
CA CYS A 279 -21.17 18.75 5.07
C CYS A 279 -22.08 17.85 5.94
N ALA A 280 -23.09 17.17 5.35
CA ALA A 280 -24.01 16.32 6.11
C ALA A 280 -23.32 15.06 6.69
N ASN A 281 -22.31 14.56 5.99
CA ASN A 281 -21.37 13.55 6.44
C ASN A 281 -20.31 14.08 7.42
N LYS A 282 -20.44 15.35 7.86
CA LYS A 282 -19.65 16.08 8.87
C LYS A 282 -18.26 16.56 8.41
N TYR A 283 -17.92 16.48 7.12
CA TYR A 283 -16.66 17.02 6.61
C TYR A 283 -16.71 18.55 6.65
N CYS A 284 -15.55 19.18 6.82
CA CYS A 284 -15.43 20.62 6.69
C CYS A 284 -14.82 20.96 5.33
N ILE A 285 -15.53 21.75 4.53
CA ILE A 285 -14.99 22.33 3.29
C ILE A 285 -14.87 23.86 3.44
N PRO A 286 -13.99 24.54 2.70
CA PRO A 286 -13.99 26.00 2.65
C PRO A 286 -15.34 26.53 2.19
N LYS A 287 -15.80 27.67 2.72
CA LYS A 287 -17.05 28.29 2.24
C LYS A 287 -17.02 28.71 0.77
N ASP A 288 -15.84 28.91 0.20
CA ASP A 288 -15.66 29.22 -1.22
C ASP A 288 -16.03 28.04 -2.14
N ASN A 289 -16.10 26.83 -1.57
CA ASN A 289 -16.45 25.58 -2.24
C ASN A 289 -17.94 25.24 -2.07
N LEU A 290 -18.77 26.23 -1.71
CA LEU A 290 -20.22 26.06 -1.67
C LEU A 290 -20.83 26.40 -3.03
N CYS A 291 -21.63 25.49 -3.57
CA CYS A 291 -22.35 25.67 -4.82
C CYS A 291 -21.41 26.07 -5.99
N ASP A 292 -20.24 25.45 -6.09
CA ASP A 292 -19.25 25.68 -7.15
C ASP A 292 -19.34 24.64 -8.28
N PHE A 293 -20.36 23.78 -8.25
CA PHE A 293 -20.61 22.63 -9.14
C PHE A 293 -19.61 21.47 -8.96
N VAL A 294 -18.82 21.49 -7.90
CA VAL A 294 -17.91 20.41 -7.51
C VAL A 294 -18.43 19.77 -6.23
N ASN A 295 -18.56 18.44 -6.24
CA ASN A 295 -18.94 17.71 -5.03
C ASN A 295 -17.71 17.50 -4.15
N ASP A 296 -17.33 18.54 -3.40
CA ASP A 296 -16.25 18.56 -2.42
C ASP A 296 -16.62 17.86 -1.11
N CYS A 297 -17.90 17.83 -0.76
CA CYS A 297 -18.39 17.08 0.38
C CYS A 297 -18.45 15.57 0.15
N ALA A 298 -18.33 15.08 -1.10
CA ALA A 298 -18.59 13.72 -1.57
C ALA A 298 -20.01 13.15 -1.31
N ASP A 299 -20.79 13.75 -0.43
CA ASP A 299 -22.21 13.47 -0.21
C ASP A 299 -23.13 14.49 -0.89
N ASN A 300 -22.56 15.42 -1.66
CA ASN A 300 -23.25 16.47 -2.41
C ASN A 300 -24.04 17.46 -1.53
N SER A 301 -23.66 17.56 -0.24
CA SER A 301 -24.29 18.48 0.72
C SER A 301 -23.88 19.93 0.55
N ASP A 302 -22.77 20.18 -0.12
CA ASP A 302 -22.24 21.47 -0.58
C ASP A 302 -22.93 22.02 -1.82
N GLU A 303 -23.52 21.14 -2.63
CA GLU A 303 -24.23 21.47 -3.87
C GLU A 303 -25.76 21.43 -3.69
N SER A 304 -26.24 21.30 -2.46
CA SER A 304 -27.67 21.27 -2.18
C SER A 304 -28.30 22.67 -2.36
N PRO A 305 -29.44 22.79 -3.08
CA PRO A 305 -30.12 24.08 -3.29
C PRO A 305 -30.77 24.66 -2.02
N THR A 306 -30.57 24.03 -0.87
CA THR A 306 -31.14 24.41 0.44
C THR A 306 -30.09 24.93 1.44
N ILE A 307 -28.89 25.25 0.98
CA ILE A 307 -27.79 25.78 1.80
C ILE A 307 -27.92 27.30 1.95
#